data_AF-A0A3D4FW58-F1
#
_entry.id   AF-A0A3D4FW58-F1
#
_cell.length_a   1.000
_cell.length_b   1.000
_cell.length_c   1.000
_cell.angle_alpha   90.00
_cell.angle_beta   90.00
_cell.angle_gamma   90.00
#
_symmetry.space_group_name_H-M   'P 1'
#
loop_
_entity.id
_entity.type
_entity.pdbx_description
1 polymer ?
#
loop_
_entity_poly.entity_id
_entity_poly.type
_entity_poly.pdbx_seq_one_letter_code
_entity_poly.pdbx_strand_id
1 'polypeptide(L)'
;MFFILVTLFIDILGIGIIVPILPELIKEFLGGNDAQAAIYYGVIISTYATMQFLCAPILGALSDRYGRRPIILVSLFGLATDYLIQGWAPSIWWLFLGRTVAGIMGA
;
A
#
# COMPACT_ATOMS: atom_id res chain seq x y z
N MET A 1 14.24 17.62 -7.98
CA MET A 1 12.88 17.81 -8.53
C MET A 1 12.44 16.59 -9.34
N PHE A 2 13.09 16.26 -10.46
CA PHE A 2 12.67 15.18 -11.36
C PHE A 2 12.54 13.80 -10.68
N PHE A 3 13.50 13.44 -9.82
CA PHE A 3 13.46 12.17 -9.07
C PHE A 3 12.18 12.02 -8.22
N ILE A 4 11.81 13.05 -7.47
CA ILE A 4 10.60 13.05 -6.61
C ILE A 4 9.33 12.98 -7.47
N LEU A 5 9.34 13.62 -8.63
CA LEU A 5 8.21 13.62 -9.55
C LEU A 5 7.99 12.23 -10.16
N VAL A 6 9.06 11.56 -10.59
CA VAL A 6 8.99 10.18 -11.11
C VAL A 6 8.51 9.22 -10.02
N THR A 7 9.00 9.34 -8.78
CA THR A 7 8.59 8.45 -7.70
C THR A 7 7.13 8.68 -7.30
N LEU A 8 6.67 9.93 -7.22
CA LEU A 8 5.26 10.25 -7.00
C LEU A 8 4.38 9.75 -8.14
N PHE A 9 4.86 9.85 -9.38
CA PHE A 9 4.13 9.35 -10.54
C PHE A 9 3.94 7.83 -10.47
N ILE A 10 5.00 7.08 -10.14
CA ILE A 10 4.92 5.62 -9.97
C ILE A 10 3.98 5.26 -8.82
N ASP A 11 4.02 5.98 -7.71
CA ASP A 11 3.18 5.72 -6.53
C ASP A 11 1.69 5.94 -6.84
N ILE A 12 1.34 7.08 -7.44
CA ILE A 12 -0.04 7.38 -7.84
C ILE A 12 -0.55 6.39 -8.89
N LEU A 13 0.29 5.97 -9.84
CA LEU A 13 -0.07 4.92 -10.79
C LEU A 13 -0.40 3.60 -10.09
N GLY A 14 0.43 3.20 -9.12
CA GLY A 14 0.19 1.99 -8.34
C GLY A 14 -1.14 2.03 -7.61
N ILE A 15 -1.42 3.12 -6.89
CA ILE A 15 -2.71 3.33 -6.20
C ILE A 15 -3.88 3.28 -7.20
N GLY A 16 -3.73 3.94 -8.36
CA GLY A 16 -4.76 3.96 -9.40
C GLY A 16 -5.09 2.58 -9.97
N ILE A 17 -4.11 1.68 -10.03
CA ILE A 17 -4.30 0.28 -10.44
C ILE A 17 -4.94 -0.53 -9.31
N ILE A 18 -4.48 -0.34 -8.07
CA ILE A 18 -4.90 -1.14 -6.92
C ILE A 18 -6.34 -0.88 -6.49
N VAL A 19 -6.81 0.38 -6.56
CA VAL A 19 -8.13 0.81 -6.06
C VAL A 19 -9.29 0.03 -6.69
N PRO A 20 -9.37 -0.14 -8.03
CA PRO A 20 -10.43 -0.94 -8.64
C PRO A 20 -10.24 -2.45 -8.46
N ILE A 21 -8.98 -2.93 -8.39
CA ILE A 21 -8.67 -4.36 -8.34
C ILE A 21 -8.90 -4.97 -6.94
N LEU A 22 -8.62 -4.21 -5.88
CA LEU A 22 -8.76 -4.68 -4.51
C LEU A 22 -10.17 -5.15 -4.12
N PRO A 23 -11.27 -4.41 -4.40
CA PRO A 23 -12.62 -4.88 -4.08
C PRO A 23 -13.03 -6.13 -4.87
N GLU A 24 -12.57 -6.27 -6.12
CA GLU A 24 -12.81 -7.47 -6.93
C GLU A 24 -12.10 -8.70 -6.37
N LEU A 25 -10.82 -8.58 -5.98
CA LEU A 25 -10.06 -9.64 -5.32
C LEU A 25 -10.74 -10.08 -4.01
N ILE A 26 -11.13 -9.12 -3.17
CA ILE A 26 -11.80 -9.42 -1.90
C ILE A 26 -13.13 -10.17 -2.16
N LYS A 27 -13.88 -9.75 -3.18
CA LYS A 27 -15.13 -10.41 -3.58
C LYS A 27 -14.90 -11.83 -4.08
N GLU A 28 -13.84 -12.07 -4.86
CA GLU A 28 -13.45 -13.39 -5.34
C GLU A 28 -13.09 -14.32 -4.17
N PHE A 29 -12.29 -13.84 -3.21
CA PHE A 29 -11.94 -14.61 -2.01
C PHE A 29 -13.11 -14.87 -1.06
N LEU A 30 -14.15 -14.03 -1.06
CA LEU A 30 -15.35 -14.18 -0.23
C LEU A 30 -16.50 -14.91 -0.95
N GLY A 31 -16.25 -15.49 -2.13
CA GLY A 31 -17.26 -16.27 -2.86
C GLY A 31 -18.44 -15.44 -3.39
N GLY A 32 -18.25 -14.14 -3.65
CA GLY A 32 -19.26 -13.28 -4.28
C GLY A 32 -20.20 -12.53 -3.33
N ASN A 33 -19.98 -12.57 -2.02
CA ASN A 33 -20.81 -11.82 -1.06
C ASN A 33 -20.40 -10.33 -0.97
N ASP A 34 -21.13 -9.47 -1.70
CA ASP A 34 -20.86 -8.03 -1.80
C ASP A 34 -20.88 -7.28 -0.45
N ALA A 35 -21.79 -7.67 0.46
CA ALA A 35 -21.93 -7.00 1.75
C ALA A 35 -20.71 -7.26 2.66
N GLN A 36 -20.19 -8.49 2.64
CA GLN A 36 -18.98 -8.82 3.39
C GLN A 36 -17.74 -8.21 2.73
N ALA A 37 -17.66 -8.22 1.40
CA ALA A 37 -16.53 -7.63 0.68
C ALA A 37 -16.34 -6.14 0.98
N ALA A 38 -17.44 -5.37 1.04
CA ALA A 38 -17.40 -3.96 1.44
C ALA A 38 -16.87 -3.75 2.87
N ILE A 39 -17.27 -4.61 3.82
CA ILE A 39 -16.76 -4.53 5.20
C ILE A 39 -15.27 -4.82 5.24
N TYR A 40 -14.82 -5.92 4.63
CA TYR A 40 -13.39 -6.29 4.61
C TYR A 40 -12.53 -5.24 3.90
N TYR A 41 -13.01 -4.69 2.77
CA TYR A 41 -12.35 -3.58 2.09
C TYR A 41 -12.20 -2.36 3.01
N GLY A 42 -13.26 -2.00 3.74
CA GLY A 42 -13.23 -0.92 4.72
C GLY A 42 -12.19 -1.13 5.83
N VAL A 43 -12.09 -2.36 6.37
CA VAL A 43 -11.09 -2.68 7.41
C VAL A 43 -9.67 -2.67 6.86
N ILE A 44 -9.46 -3.17 5.64
CA ILE A 44 -8.14 -3.16 5.00
C ILE A 44 -7.66 -1.73 4.78
N ILE A 45 -8.53 -0.85 4.28
CA ILE A 45 -8.20 0.56 4.05
C ILE A 45 -8.01 1.32 5.36
N SER A 46 -8.83 1.06 6.37
CA SER A 46 -8.64 1.72 7.67
C SER A 46 -7.31 1.33 8.31
N THR A 47 -6.89 0.07 8.17
CA THR A 47 -5.60 -0.42 8.63
C THR A 47 -4.45 0.26 7.89
N TYR A 48 -4.55 0.34 6.55
CA TYR A 48 -3.59 1.07 5.71
C TYR A 48 -3.47 2.55 6.14
N ALA A 49 -4.60 3.26 6.27
CA ALA A 49 -4.62 4.67 6.65
C ALA A 49 -4.06 4.90 8.06
N THR A 50 -4.36 4.00 9.00
CA THR A 50 -3.83 4.07 10.38
C THR A 50 -2.32 3.88 10.39
N MET A 51 -1.81 2.89 9.67
CA MET A 51 -0.37 2.66 9.54
C MET A 51 0.33 3.84 8.84
N GLN A 52 -0.26 4.35 7.77
CA GLN A 52 0.27 5.52 7.07
C GLN A 52 0.28 6.76 7.96
N PHE A 53 -0.75 6.99 8.75
CA PHE A 53 -0.80 8.11 9.71
C PHE A 53 0.30 8.02 10.77
N LEU A 54 0.62 6.82 11.26
CA LEU A 54 1.68 6.61 12.25
C LEU A 54 3.08 6.68 11.63
N CYS A 55 3.27 6.09 10.45
CA CYS A 55 4.58 5.93 9.83
C CYS A 55 5.01 7.11 8.95
N ALA A 56 4.08 7.85 8.32
CA ALA A 56 4.40 9.01 7.49
C ALA A 56 5.23 10.08 8.21
N PRO A 57 4.91 10.54 9.44
CA PRO A 57 5.74 11.51 10.15
C PRO A 57 7.11 10.93 10.54
N ILE A 58 7.18 9.64 10.87
CA ILE A 58 8.43 8.96 11.22
C ILE A 58 9.35 8.89 9.99
N LEU A 59 8.83 8.45 8.85
CA LEU A 59 9.57 8.37 7.59
C LEU A 59 9.96 9.76 7.06
N GLY A 60 9.09 10.76 7.22
CA GLY A 60 9.41 12.15 6.91
C GLY A 60 10.59 12.68 7.74
N ALA A 61 10.54 12.49 9.06
CA ALA A 61 11.64 12.88 9.95
C ALA A 61 12.93 12.11 9.66
N LEU A 62 12.84 10.82 9.33
CA LEU A 62 13.97 9.99 8.93
C LEU A 62 14.56 10.50 7.60
N SER A 63 13.70 10.87 6.65
CA SER A 63 14.07 11.40 5.33
C SER A 63 14.85 12.71 5.46
N ASP A 64 14.42 13.56 6.38
CA ASP A 64 15.10 14.82 6.64
C ASP A 64 16.48 14.62 7.30
N ARG A 65 16.65 13.53 8.08
CA ARG A 65 17.91 13.22 8.78
C ARG A 65 18.94 12.46 7.95
N TYR A 66 18.51 11.48 7.15
CA TYR A 66 19.41 10.62 6.35
C TYR A 66 19.48 11.02 4.86
N GLY A 67 18.71 12.03 4.46
CA GLY A 67 18.59 12.50 3.09
C GLY A 67 17.42 11.83 2.34
N ARG A 68 16.70 12.62 1.54
CA ARG A 68 15.46 12.20 0.84
C ARG A 68 15.64 11.01 -0.11
N ARG A 69 16.79 10.86 -0.77
CA ARG A 69 16.99 9.84 -1.83
C ARG A 69 16.94 8.38 -1.34
N PRO A 70 17.72 7.95 -0.32
CA PRO A 70 17.70 6.56 0.13
C PRO A 70 16.35 6.13 0.70
N ILE A 71 15.63 7.02 1.39
CA ILE A 71 14.37 6.67 2.04
C ILE A 71 13.24 6.50 1.01
N ILE A 72 13.18 7.36 -0.01
CA ILE A 72 12.23 7.18 -1.12
C ILE A 72 12.49 5.86 -1.86
N LEU A 73 13.74 5.44 -2.05
CA LEU A 73 14.06 4.16 -2.69
C LEU A 73 13.63 2.96 -1.84
N VAL A 74 13.77 3.04 -0.52
CA VAL A 74 13.30 2.00 0.41
C VAL A 74 11.77 1.93 0.39
N SER A 75 11.07 3.08 0.40
CA SER A 75 9.61 3.15 0.25
C SER A 75 9.15 2.50 -1.05
N LEU A 76 9.79 2.84 -2.18
CA LEU A 76 9.46 2.29 -3.50
C LEU A 76 9.71 0.77 -3.57
N PHE A 77 10.80 0.30 -2.95
CA PHE A 77 11.11 -1.13 -2.87
C PHE A 77 10.08 -1.88 -2.01
N GLY A 78 9.64 -1.25 -0.92
CA GLY A 78 8.55 -1.71 -0.07
C GLY A 78 7.24 -1.89 -0.84
N LEU A 79 6.84 -0.87 -1.59
CA LEU A 79 5.67 -0.90 -2.46
C LEU A 79 5.80 -1.98 -3.54
N ALA A 80 6.94 -2.08 -4.22
CA ALA A 80 7.16 -3.11 -5.23
C ALA A 80 7.05 -4.54 -4.64
N THR A 81 7.58 -4.73 -3.43
CA THR A 81 7.47 -6.00 -2.71
C THR A 81 6.02 -6.28 -2.31
N ASP A 82 5.29 -5.27 -1.86
CA ASP A 82 3.85 -5.37 -1.57
C ASP A 82 3.04 -5.79 -2.81
N TYR A 83 3.27 -5.18 -3.97
CA TYR A 83 2.60 -5.58 -5.22
C TYR A 83 2.92 -7.03 -5.62
N LEU A 84 4.18 -7.48 -5.45
CA LEU A 84 4.56 -8.87 -5.71
C LEU A 84 3.86 -9.84 -4.76
N ILE A 85 3.76 -9.46 -3.48
CA ILE A 85 3.05 -10.22 -2.45
C ILE A 85 1.56 -10.31 -2.81
N GLN A 86 0.91 -9.19 -3.15
CA GLN A 86 -0.50 -9.18 -3.56
C GLN A 86 -0.74 -9.96 -4.86
N GLY A 87 0.21 -9.94 -5.80
CA GLY A 87 0.12 -10.69 -7.06
C GLY A 87 0.17 -12.21 -6.89
N TRP A 88 0.75 -12.71 -5.80
CA TRP A 88 0.81 -14.15 -5.46
C TRP A 88 -0.12 -14.55 -4.33
N ALA A 89 -0.98 -13.64 -3.85
CA ALA A 89 -1.82 -13.84 -2.69
C ALA A 89 -2.80 -15.02 -2.87
N PRO A 90 -2.71 -16.10 -2.07
CA PRO A 90 -3.69 -17.19 -2.09
C PRO A 90 -4.85 -16.96 -1.11
N SER A 91 -4.83 -15.89 -0.30
CA SER A 91 -5.86 -15.59 0.71
C SER A 91 -5.95 -14.10 1.08
N ILE A 92 -7.09 -13.67 1.63
CA ILE A 92 -7.33 -12.29 2.13
C ILE A 92 -6.27 -11.80 3.14
N TRP A 93 -5.66 -12.70 3.91
CA TRP A 93 -4.61 -12.33 4.86
C TRP A 93 -3.35 -11.75 4.18
N TRP A 94 -3.07 -12.15 2.94
CA TRP A 94 -1.98 -11.56 2.15
C TRP A 94 -2.27 -10.12 1.74
N LEU A 95 -3.55 -9.79 1.45
CA LEU A 95 -3.95 -8.40 1.20
C LEU A 95 -3.74 -7.55 2.46
N PHE A 96 -4.06 -8.08 3.65
CA PHE A 96 -3.84 -7.40 4.92
C PHE A 96 -2.36 -7.15 5.22
N LEU A 97 -1.52 -8.18 5.03
CA LEU A 97 -0.07 -8.10 5.20
C LEU A 97 0.54 -7.09 4.23
N GLY A 98 0.14 -7.17 2.97
CA GLY A 98 0.57 -6.24 1.94
C GLY A 98 0.23 -4.79 2.29
N ARG A 99 -1.02 -4.51 2.68
CA ARG A 99 -1.44 -3.15 3.07
C ARG A 99 -0.80 -2.62 4.34
N THR A 100 -0.44 -3.50 5.28
CA THR A 100 0.32 -3.09 6.45
C THR A 100 1.73 -2.63 6.05
N VAL A 101 2.39 -3.40 5.18
CA VAL A 101 3.72 -3.04 4.64
C VAL A 101 3.64 -1.76 3.80
N ALA A 102 2.65 -1.65 2.92
CA ALA A 102 2.43 -0.46 2.11
C ALA A 102 2.12 0.78 2.98
N GLY A 103 1.35 0.65 4.06
CA GLY A 103 1.07 1.75 4.97
C GLY A 103 2.30 2.19 5.76
N ILE A 104 3.16 1.24 6.15
CA ILE A 104 4.44 1.54 6.81
C ILE A 104 5.40 2.25 5.87
N MET A 105 5.40 1.88 4.58
CA MET A 105 6.36 2.34 3.57
C MET A 105 5.80 3.43 2.64
N GLY A 106 4.54 3.82 2.81
CA GLY A 106 3.84 4.86 2.05
C GLY A 106 4.20 6.25 2.55
N ALA A 107 5.40 6.72 2.23
CA ALA A 107 5.88 8.08 2.46
C ALA A 107 6.64 8.63 1.25
#